data_AF-S5SXS4-F1
#
_entry.id   AF-S5SXS4-F1
#
_cell.length_a   1.000
_cell.length_b   1.000
_cell.length_c   1.000
_cell.angle_alpha   90.00
_cell.angle_beta   90.00
_cell.angle_gamma   90.00
#
_symmetry.space_group_name_H-M   'P 1'
#
loop_
_entity.id
_entity.type
_entity.pdbx_description
1 polymer ?
#
loop_
_entity_poly.entity_id
_entity_poly.type
_entity_poly.pdbx_seq_one_letter_code
_entity_poly.pdbx_strand_id
1 'polypeptide(L)'
;MARPGTLLNEDLRTPQEEIRIVRKHKHATTIQRRVQRGHRWVWDSTAEKVATERVLDDDAARWRAFENNPKLATWHSTLREPQALVKIHRSYKFVTKAQVYYGRDDTGATRWGEIEEISSPDVVRDGGAGWGFHPPAWETTPDTSVEEQNSQADENAVDGRTDTAAAATKTNDQAVAPEVDTAATPAPAADPTPAPTAPAPPPTGQKVSYLRVSSKDQSIARQREALAHLGIRKEFIDEISARSRADRPGLEACLEYLRDGDELHVASIDRLARSLIDLKELVTELTTQGVTVVFHKEGLRFAADTDDPTANLMLGVLGSFAEFERAIIRERQAEGIALAKKAGKYTGRPKALSEEQVADARRRITAGESKTSVAKALGVGRSTLYRYL
;
A
#
# COMPACT_ATOMS: atom_id res chain seq x y z
N MET A 1 27.70 9.36 36.55
CA MET A 1 26.83 8.86 37.64
C MET A 1 25.96 7.74 37.08
N ALA A 2 25.53 6.79 37.91
CA ALA A 2 24.73 5.65 37.44
C ALA A 2 23.22 5.98 37.45
N ARG A 3 22.58 5.89 36.27
CA ARG A 3 21.21 6.38 35.97
C ARG A 3 20.17 5.25 35.93
N PRO A 4 18.87 5.50 36.12
CA PRO A 4 17.81 4.55 35.77
C PRO A 4 17.74 4.28 34.25
N GLY A 5 17.18 3.14 33.88
CA GLY A 5 16.90 2.78 32.49
C GLY A 5 16.00 1.55 32.40
N THR A 6 15.39 1.32 31.24
CA THR A 6 14.59 0.13 30.95
C THR A 6 15.46 -0.97 30.34
N LEU A 7 15.43 -2.19 30.92
CA LEU A 7 15.92 -3.40 30.25
C LEU A 7 14.78 -4.00 29.41
N LEU A 8 15.09 -4.43 28.19
CA LEU A 8 14.18 -5.13 27.30
C LEU A 8 14.43 -6.64 27.33
N ASN A 9 13.37 -7.42 27.07
CA ASN A 9 13.46 -8.84 26.74
C ASN A 9 14.21 -9.05 25.41
N GLU A 10 14.46 -10.32 25.06
CA GLU A 10 15.11 -10.71 23.80
C GLU A 10 14.29 -10.35 22.54
N ASP A 11 13.01 -10.02 22.70
CA ASP A 11 12.16 -9.50 21.62
C ASP A 11 12.45 -8.04 21.23
N LEU A 12 13.29 -7.34 22.00
CA LEU A 12 13.61 -5.91 21.91
C LEU A 12 12.37 -4.99 21.92
N ARG A 13 11.25 -5.43 22.50
CA ARG A 13 9.96 -4.71 22.53
C ARG A 13 9.27 -4.72 23.88
N THR A 14 9.35 -5.81 24.63
CA THR A 14 8.69 -5.96 25.93
C THR A 14 9.68 -5.59 27.05
N PRO A 15 9.36 -4.61 27.92
CA PRO A 15 10.16 -4.30 29.10
C PRO A 15 10.28 -5.50 30.05
N GLN A 16 11.50 -5.75 30.53
CA GLN A 16 11.81 -6.83 31.46
C GLN A 16 11.81 -6.33 32.91
N GLU A 17 12.55 -5.25 33.19
CA GLU A 17 12.64 -4.63 34.52
C GLU A 17 13.26 -3.21 34.45
N GLU A 18 13.15 -2.47 35.56
CA GLU A 18 13.95 -1.27 35.82
C GLU A 18 15.38 -1.67 36.21
N ILE A 19 16.36 -1.11 35.51
CA ILE A 19 17.79 -1.33 35.74
C ILE A 19 18.50 -0.01 36.04
N ARG A 20 19.71 -0.11 36.60
CA ARG A 20 20.59 1.04 36.78
C ARG A 20 21.81 0.93 35.85
N ILE A 21 21.90 1.83 34.88
CA ILE A 21 23.01 1.94 33.93
C ILE A 21 24.24 2.48 34.67
N VAL A 22 25.26 1.64 34.86
CA VAL A 22 26.52 2.01 35.52
C VAL A 22 27.52 2.56 34.50
N ARG A 23 27.64 1.91 33.33
CA ARG A 23 28.51 2.34 32.23
C ARG A 23 28.03 1.80 30.88
N LYS A 24 27.69 2.69 29.95
CA LYS A 24 27.33 2.34 28.57
C LYS A 24 28.58 2.14 27.71
N HIS A 25 28.64 1.09 26.90
CA HIS A 25 29.63 0.92 25.83
C HIS A 25 28.92 0.55 24.52
N LYS A 26 29.66 0.56 23.40
CA LYS A 26 29.13 0.33 22.04
C LYS A 26 28.32 -0.97 21.89
N HIS A 27 28.75 -2.07 22.52
CA HIS A 27 28.16 -3.41 22.34
C HIS A 27 27.60 -4.03 23.62
N ALA A 28 28.25 -3.83 24.78
CA ALA A 28 27.77 -4.31 26.07
C ALA A 28 27.69 -3.17 27.09
N THR A 29 26.55 -3.03 27.75
CA THR A 29 26.32 -2.02 28.79
C THR A 29 26.37 -2.67 30.16
N THR A 30 27.14 -2.07 31.07
CA THR A 30 27.27 -2.52 32.45
C THR A 30 26.11 -1.96 33.28
N ILE A 31 25.33 -2.84 33.89
CA ILE A 31 24.11 -2.51 34.63
C ILE A 31 24.09 -3.12 36.03
N GLN A 32 23.24 -2.61 36.92
CA GLN A 32 22.82 -3.24 38.17
C GLN A 32 21.31 -3.49 38.14
N ARG A 33 20.86 -4.63 38.67
CA ARG A 33 19.44 -4.99 38.79
C ARG A 33 18.86 -4.58 40.15
N ARG A 34 17.53 -4.44 40.23
CA ARG A 34 16.81 -4.41 41.51
C ARG A 34 16.76 -5.83 42.09
N VAL A 35 17.16 -6.02 43.35
CA VAL A 35 17.04 -7.28 44.09
C VAL A 35 16.24 -7.06 45.37
N GLN A 36 15.34 -7.99 45.69
CA GLN A 36 14.53 -7.91 46.90
C GLN A 36 15.32 -8.46 48.09
N ARG A 37 15.53 -7.64 49.12
CA ARG A 37 16.10 -8.05 50.41
C ARG A 37 15.06 -7.82 51.51
N GLY A 38 14.38 -8.89 51.90
CA GLY A 38 13.22 -8.82 52.80
C GLY A 38 12.06 -8.06 52.15
N HIS A 39 11.55 -7.03 52.82
CA HIS A 39 10.43 -6.20 52.33
C HIS A 39 10.88 -4.96 51.53
N ARG A 40 12.16 -4.83 51.16
CA ARG A 40 12.67 -3.69 50.38
C ARG A 40 13.36 -4.16 49.11
N TRP A 41 13.10 -3.46 48.02
CA TRP A 41 13.93 -3.49 46.82
C TRP A 41 15.18 -2.65 47.04
N VAL A 42 16.34 -3.19 46.70
CA VAL A 42 17.63 -2.49 46.72
C VAL A 42 18.36 -2.75 45.41
N TRP A 43 19.23 -1.83 45.00
CA TRP A 43 20.15 -2.07 43.89
C TRP A 43 21.19 -3.11 44.32
N ASP A 44 21.42 -4.12 43.49
CA ASP A 44 22.56 -5.01 43.73
C ASP A 44 23.87 -4.25 43.54
N SER A 45 24.84 -4.50 44.42
CA SER A 45 26.24 -4.11 44.24
C SER A 45 26.83 -4.79 42.99
N THR A 46 26.42 -6.02 42.70
CA THR A 46 26.90 -6.82 41.56
C THR A 46 26.51 -6.15 40.25
N ALA A 47 27.50 -5.82 39.42
CA ALA A 47 27.29 -5.21 38.12
C ALA A 47 27.52 -6.25 37.00
N GLU A 48 26.49 -6.50 36.19
CA GLU A 48 26.54 -7.42 35.05
C GLU A 48 26.72 -6.67 33.72
N LYS A 49 27.00 -7.40 32.64
CA LYS A 49 27.05 -6.86 31.27
C LYS A 49 25.91 -7.46 30.44
N VAL A 50 25.09 -6.61 29.85
CA VAL A 50 24.04 -6.98 28.88
C VAL A 50 24.29 -6.35 27.52
N ALA A 51 23.70 -6.88 26.46
CA ALA A 51 23.77 -6.28 25.13
C ALA A 51 23.21 -4.84 25.15
N THR A 52 23.94 -3.86 24.59
CA THR A 52 23.55 -2.44 24.66
C THR A 52 22.22 -2.14 23.97
N GLU A 53 21.85 -2.91 22.95
CA GLU A 53 20.56 -2.82 22.25
C GLU A 53 19.35 -3.19 23.14
N ARG A 54 19.56 -3.95 24.22
CA ARG A 54 18.53 -4.28 25.22
C ARG A 54 18.37 -3.18 26.28
N VAL A 55 19.20 -2.14 26.29
CA VAL A 55 19.25 -1.12 27.36
C VAL A 55 18.86 0.25 26.84
N LEU A 56 17.70 0.72 27.30
CA LEU A 56 17.24 2.09 27.07
C LEU A 56 17.75 3.01 28.19
N ASP A 57 18.30 4.16 27.80
CA ASP A 57 18.78 5.24 28.69
C ASP A 57 17.64 6.28 28.74
N ASP A 58 16.47 5.82 29.21
CA ASP A 58 15.15 6.47 29.13
C ASP A 58 14.61 6.89 30.51
N ASP A 59 15.49 7.01 31.50
CA ASP A 59 15.15 7.09 32.94
C ASP A 59 14.18 5.98 33.41
N ALA A 60 14.12 4.84 32.72
CA ALA A 60 13.14 3.77 32.96
C ALA A 60 11.67 4.16 32.74
N ALA A 61 11.39 5.23 31.98
CA ALA A 61 10.03 5.65 31.64
C ALA A 61 9.21 4.53 30.99
N ARG A 62 9.81 3.77 30.06
CA ARG A 62 9.15 2.66 29.36
C ARG A 62 8.86 1.47 30.28
N TRP A 63 9.74 1.16 31.23
CA TRP A 63 9.44 0.18 32.28
C TRP A 63 8.27 0.65 33.15
N ARG A 64 8.32 1.87 33.71
CA ARG A 64 7.30 2.36 34.65
C ARG A 64 5.93 2.46 33.98
N ALA A 65 5.85 2.81 32.71
CA ALA A 65 4.59 2.78 31.96
C ALA A 65 4.03 1.36 31.80
N PHE A 66 4.88 0.37 31.48
CA PHE A 66 4.48 -1.04 31.37
C PHE A 66 4.13 -1.67 32.74
N GLU A 67 4.87 -1.36 33.81
CA GLU A 67 4.59 -1.83 35.19
C GLU A 67 3.21 -1.35 35.66
N ASN A 68 2.82 -0.10 35.32
CA ASN A 68 1.50 0.45 35.61
C ASN A 68 0.38 -0.08 34.69
N ASN A 69 0.64 -0.24 33.38
CA ASN A 69 -0.38 -0.58 32.38
C ASN A 69 0.08 -1.70 31.42
N PRO A 70 0.29 -2.95 31.88
CA PRO A 70 0.87 -4.03 31.07
C PRO A 70 -0.02 -4.54 29.92
N LYS A 71 -1.27 -4.07 29.82
CA LYS A 71 -2.19 -4.31 28.68
C LYS A 71 -2.20 -3.17 27.66
N LEU A 72 -1.58 -2.03 27.94
CA LEU A 72 -1.42 -0.95 26.98
C LEU A 72 -0.08 -1.12 26.24
N ALA A 73 -0.08 -0.71 24.98
CA ALA A 73 1.05 -0.82 24.08
C ALA A 73 0.96 0.29 23.02
N THR A 74 2.10 0.66 22.45
CA THR A 74 2.14 1.50 21.26
C THR A 74 2.13 0.59 20.03
N TRP A 75 1.17 0.79 19.12
CA TRP A 75 1.23 0.23 17.78
C TRP A 75 2.04 1.18 16.90
N HIS A 76 3.01 0.64 16.16
CA HIS A 76 3.86 1.36 15.22
C HIS A 76 3.53 1.04 13.76
N SER A 77 3.99 1.87 12.84
CA SER A 77 4.04 1.57 11.41
C SER A 77 5.15 0.56 11.12
N THR A 78 5.17 -0.01 9.91
CA THR A 78 6.28 -0.84 9.42
C THR A 78 7.62 -0.08 9.41
N LEU A 79 7.59 1.26 9.42
CA LEU A 79 8.76 2.14 9.54
C LEU A 79 9.17 2.40 11.02
N ARG A 80 8.51 1.75 11.98
CA ARG A 80 8.67 1.91 13.44
C ARG A 80 8.27 3.28 14.01
N GLU A 81 7.49 4.08 13.28
CA GLU A 81 6.89 5.32 13.79
C GLU A 81 5.65 4.97 14.63
N PRO A 82 5.39 5.59 15.80
CA PRO A 82 4.15 5.33 16.56
C PRO A 82 2.92 5.75 15.74
N GLN A 83 1.85 4.93 15.79
CA GLN A 83 0.61 5.12 15.02
C GLN A 83 -0.65 5.21 15.89
N ALA A 84 -0.70 4.45 16.99
CA ALA A 84 -1.77 4.56 17.98
C ALA A 84 -1.38 3.97 19.34
N LEU A 85 -2.04 4.43 20.39
CA LEU A 85 -2.20 3.68 21.63
C LEU A 85 -3.15 2.50 21.39
N VAL A 86 -2.77 1.29 21.81
CA VAL A 86 -3.60 0.09 21.67
C VAL A 86 -3.70 -0.69 22.98
N LYS A 87 -4.85 -1.33 23.19
CA LYS A 87 -5.18 -2.15 24.38
C LYS A 87 -5.24 -3.61 24.00
N ILE A 88 -4.22 -4.37 24.41
CA ILE A 88 -4.06 -5.79 24.09
C ILE A 88 -5.09 -6.64 24.85
N HIS A 89 -5.83 -7.46 24.11
CA HIS A 89 -6.70 -8.52 24.65
C HIS A 89 -6.03 -9.89 24.59
N ARG A 90 -5.41 -10.23 23.44
CA ARG A 90 -4.61 -11.46 23.24
C ARG A 90 -3.47 -11.19 22.27
N SER A 91 -2.33 -11.85 22.45
CA SER A 91 -1.16 -11.68 21.59
C SER A 91 -0.60 -13.05 21.20
N TYR A 92 -0.44 -13.27 19.91
CA TYR A 92 0.08 -14.49 19.28
C TYR A 92 1.36 -14.16 18.51
N LYS A 93 2.06 -15.17 17.99
CA LYS A 93 3.39 -15.01 17.35
C LYS A 93 3.43 -13.94 16.25
N PHE A 94 2.38 -13.83 15.44
CA PHE A 94 2.31 -12.90 14.30
C PHE A 94 1.15 -11.90 14.37
N VAL A 95 0.11 -12.17 15.18
CA VAL A 95 -1.09 -11.33 15.30
C VAL A 95 -1.39 -11.03 16.77
N THR A 96 -1.71 -9.79 17.07
CA THR A 96 -2.18 -9.31 18.37
C THR A 96 -3.58 -8.75 18.21
N LYS A 97 -4.53 -9.33 18.95
CA LYS A 97 -5.90 -8.85 19.05
C LYS A 97 -5.96 -7.73 20.07
N ALA A 98 -6.23 -6.50 19.62
CA ALA A 98 -6.22 -5.30 20.44
C ALA A 98 -7.33 -4.32 20.01
N GLN A 99 -7.68 -3.39 20.90
CA GLN A 99 -8.53 -2.24 20.57
C GLN A 99 -7.64 -1.02 20.32
N VAL A 100 -7.93 -0.25 19.27
CA VAL A 100 -7.30 1.05 18.99
C VAL A 100 -7.94 2.14 19.89
N TYR A 101 -7.13 3.08 20.37
CA TYR A 101 -7.60 4.25 21.13
C TYR A 101 -8.10 5.35 20.20
N TYR A 102 -9.32 5.84 20.42
CA TYR A 102 -9.96 6.93 19.66
C TYR A 102 -10.32 8.12 20.56
N GLY A 103 -9.39 8.54 21.42
CA GLY A 103 -9.57 9.72 22.28
C GLY A 103 -10.50 9.50 23.47
N ARG A 104 -11.26 10.54 23.79
CA ARG A 104 -12.37 10.54 24.74
C ARG A 104 -13.61 11.07 24.04
N ASP A 105 -14.78 10.57 24.42
CA ASP A 105 -16.06 11.12 23.97
C ASP A 105 -16.44 12.41 24.73
N ASP A 106 -17.56 13.02 24.34
CA ASP A 106 -18.09 14.26 24.91
C ASP A 106 -18.42 14.15 26.42
N THR A 107 -18.52 12.93 26.96
CA THR A 107 -18.72 12.68 28.40
C THR A 107 -17.39 12.56 29.17
N GLY A 108 -16.27 12.63 28.46
CA GLY A 108 -14.91 12.42 28.99
C GLY A 108 -14.54 10.95 29.16
N ALA A 109 -15.39 10.00 28.74
CA ALA A 109 -15.08 8.57 28.81
C ALA A 109 -14.14 8.15 27.68
N THR A 110 -13.26 7.20 27.96
CA THR A 110 -12.25 6.76 26.97
C THR A 110 -12.88 5.89 25.88
N ARG A 111 -12.78 6.36 24.64
CA ARG A 111 -13.28 5.65 23.46
C ARG A 111 -12.25 4.64 22.95
N TRP A 112 -12.63 3.38 22.94
CA TRP A 112 -11.87 2.28 22.33
C TRP A 112 -12.61 1.76 21.09
N GLY A 113 -11.87 1.40 20.06
CA GLY A 113 -12.40 0.73 18.87
C GLY A 113 -12.86 -0.71 19.11
N GLU A 114 -13.24 -1.39 18.03
CA GLU A 114 -13.46 -2.83 18.04
C GLU A 114 -12.15 -3.61 18.26
N ILE A 115 -12.22 -4.94 18.36
CA ILE A 115 -11.03 -5.79 18.53
C ILE A 115 -10.47 -6.16 17.16
N GLU A 116 -9.45 -5.42 16.73
CA GLU A 116 -8.76 -5.58 15.46
C GLU A 116 -7.59 -6.57 15.56
N GLU A 117 -7.17 -7.12 14.41
CA GLU A 117 -6.00 -8.00 14.29
C GLU A 117 -4.78 -7.22 13.79
N ILE A 118 -3.95 -6.79 14.74
CA ILE A 118 -2.72 -6.01 14.47
C ILE A 118 -1.53 -6.97 14.32
N SER A 119 -0.61 -6.65 13.42
CA SER A 119 0.70 -7.33 13.30
C SER A 119 1.48 -7.29 14.63
N SER A 120 1.73 -8.45 15.24
CA SER A 120 2.55 -8.55 16.47
C SER A 120 3.97 -7.98 16.32
N PRO A 121 4.65 -8.09 15.16
CA PRO A 121 5.89 -7.35 14.88
C PRO A 121 5.82 -5.84 15.13
N ASP A 122 4.64 -5.22 15.03
CA ASP A 122 4.47 -3.78 15.07
C ASP A 122 3.90 -3.26 16.41
N VAL A 123 3.63 -4.16 17.37
CA VAL A 123 3.13 -3.80 18.72
C VAL A 123 4.27 -3.79 19.73
N VAL A 124 4.59 -2.62 20.28
CA VAL A 124 5.61 -2.41 21.33
C VAL A 124 4.90 -2.30 22.69
N ARG A 125 5.20 -3.23 23.61
CA ARG A 125 4.50 -3.34 24.90
C ARG A 125 5.05 -2.39 25.96
N ASP A 126 5.03 -1.10 25.67
CA ASP A 126 5.61 -0.05 26.52
C ASP A 126 4.60 0.67 27.42
N GLY A 127 3.47 0.04 27.73
CA GLY A 127 2.37 0.68 28.46
C GLY A 127 1.70 1.83 27.70
N GLY A 128 2.05 2.03 26.42
CA GLY A 128 1.64 3.20 25.63
C GLY A 128 2.64 4.36 25.66
N ALA A 129 3.83 4.22 26.26
CA ALA A 129 4.79 5.32 26.42
C ALA A 129 5.33 5.90 25.08
N GLY A 130 5.31 5.11 24.00
CA GLY A 130 5.63 5.59 22.65
C GLY A 130 4.53 6.44 22.01
N TRP A 131 3.32 6.46 22.57
CA TRP A 131 2.21 7.30 22.13
C TRP A 131 2.15 8.59 22.95
N GLY A 132 2.87 9.62 22.47
CA GLY A 132 2.55 10.99 22.85
C GLY A 132 1.13 11.34 22.39
N PHE A 133 0.34 12.02 23.23
CA PHE A 133 -1.03 12.36 22.88
C PHE A 133 -1.05 13.39 21.74
N HIS A 134 -1.36 12.88 20.55
CA HIS A 134 -1.89 13.66 19.45
C HIS A 134 -3.26 13.09 19.11
N PRO A 135 -4.34 13.91 19.08
CA PRO A 135 -5.58 13.48 18.44
C PRO A 135 -5.29 13.17 16.96
N PRO A 136 -6.00 12.22 16.33
CA PRO A 136 -5.88 12.01 14.89
C PRO A 136 -6.18 13.30 14.12
N ALA A 137 -5.45 13.57 13.04
CA ALA A 137 -5.58 14.84 12.30
C ALA A 137 -6.97 15.07 11.65
N TRP A 138 -7.87 14.09 11.69
CA TRP A 138 -9.27 14.21 11.28
C TRP A 138 -10.22 14.64 12.41
N GLU A 139 -9.74 14.68 13.66
CA GLU A 139 -10.51 15.03 14.86
C GLU A 139 -10.21 16.46 15.33
N THR A 140 -9.08 17.05 14.91
CA THR A 140 -8.83 18.49 14.98
C THR A 140 -9.50 19.22 13.82
N THR A 141 -10.73 19.70 14.03
CA THR A 141 -11.25 20.80 13.22
C THR A 141 -10.36 22.03 13.40
N PRO A 142 -9.83 22.65 12.33
CA PRO A 142 -9.32 24.01 12.43
C PRO A 142 -10.46 24.91 12.87
N ASP A 143 -10.29 25.63 13.99
CA ASP A 143 -11.25 26.65 14.39
C ASP A 143 -11.08 27.84 13.44
N THR A 144 -12.00 27.98 12.49
CA THR A 144 -11.88 28.95 11.38
C THR A 144 -12.23 30.35 11.87
N SER A 145 -11.38 30.91 12.72
CA SER A 145 -11.48 32.25 13.28
C SER A 145 -10.09 32.76 13.70
N VAL A 146 -9.86 34.06 13.50
CA VAL A 146 -8.62 34.78 13.86
C VAL A 146 -7.38 34.44 13.00
N GLU A 147 -7.48 34.56 11.67
CA GLU A 147 -6.28 34.93 10.87
C GLU A 147 -6.56 35.84 9.64
N GLU A 148 -7.76 36.40 9.48
CA GLU A 148 -8.02 37.53 8.55
C GLU A 148 -7.63 38.88 9.19
N GLN A 149 -6.34 39.12 9.43
CA GLN A 149 -5.87 40.47 9.81
C GLN A 149 -4.37 40.78 9.63
N ASN A 150 -3.69 40.29 8.58
CA ASN A 150 -2.38 40.86 8.20
C ASN A 150 -1.94 40.62 6.74
N SER A 151 -2.54 41.33 5.78
CA SER A 151 -2.16 41.26 4.36
C SER A 151 -2.55 42.51 3.55
N GLN A 152 -2.26 43.71 4.07
CA GLN A 152 -2.55 44.96 3.34
C GLN A 152 -1.51 46.09 3.58
N ALA A 153 -0.25 45.82 3.25
CA ALA A 153 0.82 46.82 3.14
C ALA A 153 1.97 46.32 2.24
N ASP A 154 1.88 46.58 0.93
CA ASP A 154 2.98 47.05 0.05
C ASP A 154 2.61 46.93 -1.44
N GLU A 155 1.78 47.87 -1.92
CA GLU A 155 1.72 48.23 -3.34
C GLU A 155 1.98 49.74 -3.46
N ASN A 156 3.19 50.12 -3.91
CA ASN A 156 3.54 51.32 -4.71
C ASN A 156 5.03 51.69 -4.56
N ALA A 157 5.88 51.38 -5.56
CA ALA A 157 7.11 52.14 -5.88
C ALA A 157 7.89 51.59 -7.11
N VAL A 158 7.41 51.82 -8.35
CA VAL A 158 8.28 51.79 -9.55
C VAL A 158 7.83 52.86 -10.56
N ASP A 159 8.55 53.98 -10.60
CA ASP A 159 8.70 54.83 -11.80
C ASP A 159 10.05 55.58 -11.69
N GLY A 160 10.68 55.90 -12.84
CA GLY A 160 11.98 56.58 -12.89
C GLY A 160 12.93 56.06 -13.97
N ARG A 161 12.91 56.71 -15.14
CA ARG A 161 13.94 56.56 -16.20
C ARG A 161 15.23 57.32 -15.83
N THR A 162 16.36 56.92 -16.43
CA THR A 162 17.14 57.82 -17.33
C THR A 162 18.14 57.04 -18.20
N ASP A 163 18.40 57.56 -19.39
CA ASP A 163 19.32 57.03 -20.40
C ASP A 163 20.77 57.47 -20.18
N THR A 164 21.74 56.78 -20.83
CA THR A 164 23.00 57.38 -21.33
C THR A 164 23.48 56.57 -22.54
N ALA A 165 24.04 57.24 -23.56
CA ALA A 165 24.33 56.63 -24.87
C ALA A 165 25.79 56.79 -25.32
N ALA A 166 26.32 55.78 -26.02
CA ALA A 166 27.54 55.78 -26.86
C ALA A 166 27.65 54.40 -27.57
N ALA A 167 28.17 54.25 -28.79
CA ALA A 167 28.48 55.21 -29.85
C ALA A 167 28.43 54.47 -31.21
N ALA A 168 28.40 55.21 -32.33
CA ALA A 168 28.38 54.62 -33.68
C ALA A 168 29.66 54.92 -34.46
N THR A 169 30.00 54.09 -35.44
CA THR A 169 30.91 54.43 -36.56
C THR A 169 30.49 53.65 -37.81
N LYS A 170 30.66 54.29 -38.97
CA LYS A 170 30.18 53.83 -40.28
C LYS A 170 31.28 53.05 -41.02
N THR A 171 30.93 52.34 -42.09
CA THR A 171 31.30 52.70 -43.48
C THR A 171 30.54 51.81 -44.48
N ASN A 172 30.44 52.29 -45.72
CA ASN A 172 29.64 51.76 -46.83
C ASN A 172 30.57 51.19 -47.92
N ASP A 173 30.12 50.24 -48.75
CA ASP A 173 29.85 50.47 -50.19
C ASP A 173 29.76 49.21 -51.08
N GLN A 174 28.70 49.20 -51.90
CA GLN A 174 28.56 48.71 -53.28
C GLN A 174 28.98 47.28 -53.71
N ALA A 175 28.49 46.88 -54.89
CA ALA A 175 28.49 45.52 -55.42
C ALA A 175 28.92 45.48 -56.90
N VAL A 176 29.39 44.31 -57.35
CA VAL A 176 29.59 43.97 -58.78
C VAL A 176 29.19 42.51 -59.03
N ALA A 177 28.49 42.28 -60.14
CA ALA A 177 28.33 40.99 -60.82
C ALA A 177 28.68 41.21 -62.31
N PRO A 178 29.00 40.16 -63.11
CA PRO A 178 27.94 39.46 -63.85
C PRO A 178 28.19 37.96 -64.19
N GLU A 179 27.14 37.30 -64.71
CA GLU A 179 27.04 36.31 -65.83
C GLU A 179 28.18 35.29 -66.16
N VAL A 180 27.95 34.09 -66.74
CA VAL A 180 26.75 33.40 -67.29
C VAL A 180 26.68 31.93 -66.72
N ASP A 181 26.32 30.77 -67.31
CA ASP A 181 25.87 30.33 -68.66
C ASP A 181 25.10 28.98 -68.64
N THR A 182 24.33 28.70 -69.71
CA THR A 182 23.77 27.39 -70.18
C THR A 182 22.77 26.59 -69.31
N ALA A 183 21.91 25.83 -69.99
CA ALA A 183 20.86 24.97 -69.44
C ALA A 183 20.57 23.75 -70.35
N ALA A 184 19.95 22.69 -69.83
CA ALA A 184 19.19 21.70 -70.61
C ALA A 184 18.32 20.78 -69.71
N THR A 185 17.24 20.24 -70.28
CA THR A 185 16.46 19.11 -69.74
C THR A 185 16.23 18.10 -70.86
N PRO A 186 16.36 16.79 -70.59
CA PRO A 186 15.30 15.87 -71.03
C PRO A 186 15.00 14.76 -70.00
N ALA A 187 13.95 13.99 -70.28
CA ALA A 187 13.50 12.80 -69.55
C ALA A 187 13.61 11.55 -70.46
N PRO A 188 13.01 10.38 -70.13
CA PRO A 188 13.12 9.57 -68.90
C PRO A 188 13.66 8.14 -69.19
N ALA A 189 13.95 7.35 -68.14
CA ALA A 189 14.17 5.89 -68.23
C ALA A 189 13.69 5.17 -66.94
N ALA A 190 13.49 3.85 -67.01
CA ALA A 190 12.82 3.04 -65.98
C ALA A 190 13.76 2.34 -64.96
N ASP A 191 13.16 1.71 -63.94
CA ASP A 191 13.79 1.15 -62.75
C ASP A 191 14.89 0.09 -62.97
N PRO A 192 15.83 0.02 -62.02
CA PRO A 192 16.29 -1.24 -61.47
C PRO A 192 15.80 -1.45 -60.01
N THR A 193 15.46 -2.70 -59.70
CA THR A 193 15.01 -3.26 -58.41
C THR A 193 15.55 -2.57 -57.14
N PRO A 194 14.71 -2.25 -56.13
CA PRO A 194 15.18 -1.71 -54.87
C PRO A 194 16.06 -2.70 -54.10
N ALA A 195 17.18 -2.20 -53.56
CA ALA A 195 17.98 -2.91 -52.57
C ALA A 195 17.15 -3.22 -51.31
N PRO A 196 17.48 -4.25 -50.52
CA PRO A 196 16.71 -4.63 -49.34
C PRO A 196 16.64 -3.47 -48.33
N THR A 197 15.45 -2.90 -48.17
CA THR A 197 15.16 -1.88 -47.17
C THR A 197 15.55 -2.41 -45.80
N ALA A 198 16.39 -1.68 -45.08
CA ALA A 198 16.68 -1.99 -43.67
C ALA A 198 15.36 -2.08 -42.89
N PRO A 199 15.23 -3.04 -41.93
CA PRO A 199 13.97 -3.21 -41.21
C PRO A 199 13.59 -1.89 -40.53
N ALA A 200 12.33 -1.49 -40.70
CA ALA A 200 11.80 -0.32 -40.04
C ALA A 200 11.98 -0.46 -38.51
N PRO A 201 12.30 0.62 -37.78
CA PRO A 201 12.41 0.54 -36.33
C PRO A 201 11.10 0.03 -35.72
N PRO A 202 11.16 -0.76 -34.63
CA PRO A 202 9.96 -1.28 -33.98
C PRO A 202 9.02 -0.14 -33.56
N PRO A 203 7.70 -0.38 -33.51
CA PRO A 203 6.72 0.64 -33.16
C PRO A 203 7.10 1.27 -31.82
N THR A 204 7.50 2.54 -31.87
CA THR A 204 8.10 3.21 -30.71
C THR A 204 6.98 3.67 -29.78
N GLY A 205 6.58 2.76 -28.89
CA GLY A 205 5.54 3.01 -27.90
C GLY A 205 5.86 4.20 -26.99
N GLN A 206 4.80 4.73 -26.40
CA GLN A 206 4.83 5.95 -25.62
C GLN A 206 5.27 5.64 -24.19
N LYS A 207 6.10 6.53 -23.66
CA LYS A 207 6.47 6.50 -22.24
C LYS A 207 5.40 7.20 -21.42
N VAL A 208 4.71 6.43 -20.60
CA VAL A 208 3.66 6.87 -19.68
C VAL A 208 4.20 6.80 -18.25
N SER A 209 3.77 7.70 -17.37
CA SER A 209 4.05 7.57 -15.94
C SER A 209 2.77 7.45 -15.11
N TYR A 210 2.87 6.71 -14.01
CA TYR A 210 1.84 6.67 -12.98
C TYR A 210 2.42 7.07 -11.62
N LEU A 211 1.79 8.07 -10.99
CA LEU A 211 2.17 8.64 -9.71
C LEU A 211 1.04 8.44 -8.70
N ARG A 212 1.41 8.19 -7.43
CA ARG A 212 0.44 8.03 -6.34
C ARG A 212 0.94 8.70 -5.07
N VAL A 213 0.05 9.36 -4.31
CA VAL A 213 0.35 9.90 -2.98
C VAL A 213 -0.83 9.70 -2.03
N SER A 214 -0.53 9.52 -0.73
CA SER A 214 -1.55 9.42 0.33
C SER A 214 -1.81 10.77 1.04
N SER A 215 -0.92 11.75 0.86
CA SER A 215 -1.04 13.18 1.19
C SER A 215 0.30 13.88 0.92
N LYS A 216 0.27 15.22 0.76
CA LYS A 216 1.40 16.16 0.53
C LYS A 216 2.05 16.15 -0.87
N ASP A 217 2.04 17.32 -1.50
CA ASP A 217 2.56 17.63 -2.85
C ASP A 217 4.06 17.34 -3.00
N GLN A 218 4.82 17.48 -1.91
CA GLN A 218 6.25 17.17 -1.87
C GLN A 218 6.57 15.72 -2.28
N SER A 219 5.61 14.79 -2.15
CA SER A 219 5.78 13.42 -2.61
C SER A 219 5.42 13.20 -4.10
N ILE A 220 4.73 14.13 -4.76
CA ILE A 220 4.56 14.11 -6.23
C ILE A 220 5.80 14.69 -6.89
N ALA A 221 6.29 15.84 -6.40
CA ALA A 221 7.46 16.52 -6.96
C ALA A 221 8.68 15.59 -7.09
N ARG A 222 9.03 14.85 -6.02
CA ARG A 222 10.13 13.87 -6.01
C ARG A 222 9.92 12.69 -6.98
N GLN A 223 8.68 12.27 -7.20
CA GLN A 223 8.37 11.21 -8.17
C GLN A 223 8.52 11.73 -9.61
N ARG A 224 8.04 12.94 -9.89
CA ARG A 224 8.18 13.57 -11.21
C ARG A 224 9.64 13.89 -11.52
N GLU A 225 10.42 14.37 -10.54
CA GLU A 225 11.87 14.58 -10.63
C GLU A 225 12.63 13.29 -10.98
N ALA A 226 12.37 12.19 -10.26
CA ALA A 226 12.98 10.89 -10.53
C ALA A 226 12.69 10.35 -11.94
N LEU A 227 11.55 10.72 -12.55
CA LEU A 227 11.14 10.29 -13.88
C LEU A 227 11.43 11.34 -14.99
N ALA A 228 11.87 12.55 -14.64
CA ALA A 228 11.95 13.69 -15.56
C ALA A 228 12.87 13.44 -16.78
N HIS A 229 13.93 12.66 -16.58
CA HIS A 229 14.93 12.34 -17.61
C HIS A 229 14.43 11.34 -18.68
N LEU A 230 13.26 10.72 -18.50
CA LEU A 230 12.81 9.59 -19.33
C LEU A 230 12.13 10.00 -20.65
N GLY A 231 11.67 11.26 -20.75
CA GLY A 231 10.84 11.72 -21.87
C GLY A 231 9.38 11.25 -21.78
N ILE A 232 8.79 11.32 -20.58
CA ILE A 232 7.39 10.94 -20.34
C ILE A 232 6.45 11.80 -21.21
N ARG A 233 5.60 11.15 -22.01
CA ARG A 233 4.62 11.79 -22.90
C ARG A 233 3.26 12.02 -22.23
N LYS A 234 2.89 11.17 -21.27
CA LYS A 234 1.65 11.31 -20.50
C LYS A 234 1.87 10.84 -19.06
N GLU A 235 1.40 11.63 -18.11
CA GLU A 235 1.34 11.25 -16.69
C GLU A 235 -0.10 11.07 -16.23
N PHE A 236 -0.27 10.15 -15.27
CA PHE A 236 -1.50 9.85 -14.55
C PHE A 236 -1.22 9.87 -13.05
N ILE A 237 -2.16 10.40 -12.26
CA ILE A 237 -1.95 10.70 -10.83
C ILE A 237 -3.18 10.26 -10.01
N ASP A 238 -2.97 9.55 -8.91
CA ASP A 238 -3.97 9.36 -7.85
C ASP A 238 -3.53 10.09 -6.56
N GLU A 239 -4.30 11.10 -6.16
CA GLU A 239 -4.05 11.99 -5.01
C GLU A 239 -4.91 11.64 -3.78
N ILE A 240 -5.27 10.36 -3.60
CA ILE A 240 -6.26 9.91 -2.63
C ILE A 240 -5.67 8.89 -1.64
N SER A 241 -6.06 9.01 -0.36
CA SER A 241 -5.84 8.04 0.74
C SER A 241 -6.66 6.74 0.60
N ALA A 242 -6.81 6.31 -0.65
CA ALA A 242 -7.64 5.25 -1.17
C ALA A 242 -7.33 3.87 -0.57
N ARG A 243 -8.37 3.04 -0.36
CA ARG A 243 -8.27 1.67 0.17
C ARG A 243 -8.66 0.60 -0.86
N SER A 244 -9.60 0.88 -1.76
CA SER A 244 -10.05 -0.01 -2.85
C SER A 244 -9.29 0.19 -4.17
N ARG A 245 -9.43 -0.74 -5.12
CA ARG A 245 -9.02 -0.57 -6.53
C ARG A 245 -9.98 0.38 -7.27
N ALA A 246 -11.25 0.43 -6.85
CA ALA A 246 -12.26 1.40 -7.31
C ALA A 246 -12.05 2.85 -6.80
N ASP A 247 -11.05 3.08 -5.95
CA ASP A 247 -10.69 4.40 -5.43
C ASP A 247 -9.49 5.01 -6.21
N ARG A 248 -9.24 4.57 -7.45
CA ARG A 248 -8.01 4.85 -8.23
C ARG A 248 -8.29 5.27 -9.68
N PRO A 249 -9.06 6.33 -9.93
CA PRO A 249 -9.41 6.76 -11.29
C PRO A 249 -8.18 7.13 -12.13
N GLY A 250 -7.09 7.58 -11.51
CA GLY A 250 -5.82 7.84 -12.19
C GLY A 250 -5.15 6.57 -12.71
N LEU A 251 -5.19 5.46 -11.95
CA LEU A 251 -4.70 4.18 -12.44
C LEU A 251 -5.64 3.62 -13.53
N GLU A 252 -6.95 3.67 -13.32
CA GLU A 252 -7.93 3.11 -14.27
C GLU A 252 -7.83 3.80 -15.64
N ALA A 253 -7.79 5.14 -15.66
CA ALA A 253 -7.55 5.91 -16.89
C ALA A 253 -6.14 5.69 -17.50
N CYS A 254 -5.15 5.26 -16.72
CA CYS A 254 -3.83 4.88 -17.22
C CYS A 254 -3.89 3.51 -17.94
N LEU A 255 -4.60 2.54 -17.37
CA LEU A 255 -4.82 1.22 -17.97
C LEU A 255 -5.64 1.31 -19.27
N GLU A 256 -6.66 2.19 -19.32
CA GLU A 256 -7.43 2.45 -20.56
C GLU A 256 -6.63 3.18 -21.65
N TYR A 257 -5.58 3.92 -21.28
CA TYR A 257 -4.78 4.72 -22.21
C TYR A 257 -3.66 3.91 -22.88
N LEU A 258 -3.04 3.00 -22.13
CA LEU A 258 -1.88 2.20 -22.54
C LEU A 258 -2.19 1.24 -23.68
N ARG A 259 -1.17 0.96 -24.51
CA ARG A 259 -1.26 0.12 -25.70
C ARG A 259 -0.03 -0.78 -25.86
N ASP A 260 -0.17 -1.78 -26.72
CA ASP A 260 0.93 -2.62 -27.19
C ASP A 260 2.17 -1.78 -27.57
N GLY A 261 3.31 -2.14 -26.99
CA GLY A 261 4.60 -1.45 -27.13
C GLY A 261 4.85 -0.26 -26.19
N ASP A 262 3.86 0.28 -25.48
CA ASP A 262 4.05 1.41 -24.54
C ASP A 262 4.91 1.00 -23.32
N GLU A 263 5.58 1.98 -22.68
CA GLU A 263 6.30 1.79 -21.41
C GLU A 263 5.61 2.54 -20.26
N LEU A 264 5.09 1.81 -19.27
CA LEU A 264 4.61 2.36 -18.00
C LEU A 264 5.75 2.47 -16.98
N HIS A 265 6.18 3.70 -16.69
CA HIS A 265 7.17 4.00 -15.67
C HIS A 265 6.53 4.36 -14.33
N VAL A 266 6.98 3.70 -13.27
CA VAL A 266 6.54 3.95 -11.89
C VAL A 266 7.75 4.15 -10.99
N ALA A 267 7.68 5.13 -10.08
CA ALA A 267 8.79 5.42 -9.18
C ALA A 267 9.18 4.22 -8.29
N SER A 268 8.19 3.47 -7.78
CA SER A 268 8.42 2.26 -6.98
C SER A 268 7.22 1.31 -6.94
N ILE A 269 7.45 0.05 -6.55
CA ILE A 269 6.40 -0.98 -6.42
C ILE A 269 5.22 -0.50 -5.55
N ASP A 270 5.50 0.11 -4.41
CA ASP A 270 4.49 0.60 -3.46
C ASP A 270 3.69 1.81 -3.97
N ARG A 271 4.04 2.35 -5.15
CA ARG A 271 3.19 3.31 -5.87
C ARG A 271 2.19 2.61 -6.77
N LEU A 272 2.58 1.60 -7.56
CA LEU A 272 1.64 0.89 -8.43
C LEU A 272 0.65 0.01 -7.66
N ALA A 273 1.09 -0.74 -6.66
CA ALA A 273 0.27 -1.78 -6.03
C ALA A 273 0.16 -1.63 -4.50
N ARG A 274 -0.91 -2.17 -3.91
CA ARG A 274 -1.06 -2.26 -2.44
C ARG A 274 -0.72 -3.63 -1.85
N SER A 275 -0.64 -4.67 -2.67
CA SER A 275 -0.23 -6.01 -2.24
C SER A 275 0.58 -6.71 -3.32
N LEU A 276 1.26 -7.80 -2.97
CA LEU A 276 1.99 -8.65 -3.93
C LEU A 276 1.05 -9.29 -4.96
N ILE A 277 -0.23 -9.47 -4.62
CA ILE A 277 -1.25 -10.05 -5.50
C ILE A 277 -1.74 -9.00 -6.51
N ASP A 278 -2.09 -7.80 -6.03
CA ASP A 278 -2.46 -6.64 -6.85
C ASP A 278 -1.32 -6.27 -7.83
N LEU A 279 -0.06 -6.34 -7.37
CA LEU A 279 1.13 -6.19 -8.21
C LEU A 279 1.21 -7.27 -9.29
N LYS A 280 1.04 -8.55 -8.93
CA LYS A 280 1.12 -9.66 -9.88
C LYS A 280 0.03 -9.54 -10.95
N GLU A 281 -1.19 -9.20 -10.54
CA GLU A 281 -2.32 -9.02 -11.45
C GLU A 281 -2.06 -7.86 -12.42
N LEU A 282 -1.74 -6.66 -11.92
CA LEU A 282 -1.46 -5.49 -12.76
C LEU A 282 -0.28 -5.70 -13.72
N VAL A 283 0.81 -6.34 -13.27
CA VAL A 283 1.96 -6.63 -14.15
C VAL A 283 1.59 -7.69 -15.20
N THR A 284 0.86 -8.75 -14.84
CA THR A 284 0.43 -9.77 -15.81
C THR A 284 -0.56 -9.22 -16.83
N GLU A 285 -1.50 -8.38 -16.39
CA GLU A 285 -2.48 -7.68 -17.21
C GLU A 285 -1.78 -6.81 -18.27
N LEU A 286 -0.84 -5.97 -17.83
CA LEU A 286 -0.08 -5.08 -18.71
C LEU A 286 0.89 -5.82 -19.66
N THR A 287 1.64 -6.82 -19.19
CA THR A 287 2.54 -7.56 -20.09
C THR A 287 1.78 -8.43 -21.10
N THR A 288 0.59 -8.92 -20.76
CA THR A 288 -0.31 -9.60 -21.72
C THR A 288 -0.86 -8.66 -22.79
N GLN A 289 -0.94 -7.35 -22.49
CA GLN A 289 -1.30 -6.29 -23.45
C GLN A 289 -0.10 -5.77 -24.28
N GLY A 290 1.10 -6.33 -24.10
CA GLY A 290 2.32 -5.86 -24.77
C GLY A 290 2.97 -4.62 -24.13
N VAL A 291 2.48 -4.17 -22.97
CA VAL A 291 3.03 -3.01 -22.24
C VAL A 291 4.24 -3.44 -21.41
N THR A 292 5.31 -2.64 -21.44
CA THR A 292 6.44 -2.78 -20.51
C THR A 292 6.15 -2.02 -19.21
N VAL A 293 6.32 -2.64 -18.04
CA VAL A 293 6.27 -1.97 -16.73
C VAL A 293 7.68 -1.82 -16.15
N VAL A 294 8.04 -0.60 -15.73
CA VAL A 294 9.39 -0.27 -15.20
C VAL A 294 9.30 0.37 -13.80
N PHE A 295 9.98 -0.22 -12.82
CA PHE A 295 10.08 0.27 -11.45
C PHE A 295 11.48 0.81 -11.16
N HIS A 296 11.60 2.13 -11.02
CA HIS A 296 12.90 2.80 -10.98
C HIS A 296 13.65 2.64 -9.66
N LYS A 297 12.96 2.64 -8.51
CA LYS A 297 13.57 2.44 -7.18
C LYS A 297 14.04 1.01 -6.95
N GLU A 298 13.30 0.02 -7.45
CA GLU A 298 13.64 -1.40 -7.31
C GLU A 298 14.48 -1.95 -8.47
N GLY A 299 14.66 -1.19 -9.55
CA GLY A 299 15.49 -1.57 -10.71
C GLY A 299 14.90 -2.67 -11.59
N LEU A 300 13.57 -2.82 -11.61
CA LEU A 300 12.88 -3.93 -12.28
C LEU A 300 12.22 -3.50 -13.59
N ARG A 301 12.32 -4.34 -14.62
CA ARG A 301 11.60 -4.21 -15.90
C ARG A 301 10.82 -5.49 -16.18
N PHE A 302 9.55 -5.36 -16.52
CA PHE A 302 8.67 -6.47 -16.90
C PHE A 302 8.07 -6.17 -18.29
N ALA A 303 8.33 -7.01 -19.28
CA ALA A 303 7.65 -7.00 -20.58
C ALA A 303 7.38 -8.46 -21.02
N ALA A 304 6.53 -8.65 -22.04
CA ALA A 304 6.17 -9.99 -22.55
C ALA A 304 7.40 -10.87 -22.84
N ASP A 305 8.39 -10.33 -23.55
CA ASP A 305 9.59 -11.06 -24.01
C ASP A 305 10.82 -10.89 -23.09
N THR A 306 10.63 -10.61 -21.81
CA THR A 306 11.74 -10.30 -20.89
C THR A 306 12.42 -11.53 -20.29
N ASP A 307 13.59 -11.90 -20.84
CA ASP A 307 14.53 -12.83 -20.22
C ASP A 307 15.45 -12.14 -19.20
N ASP A 308 14.86 -11.44 -18.22
CA ASP A 308 15.59 -10.96 -17.02
C ASP A 308 15.37 -11.96 -15.88
N PRO A 309 16.42 -12.67 -15.41
CA PRO A 309 16.33 -13.56 -14.26
C PRO A 309 15.77 -12.89 -12.99
N THR A 310 15.96 -11.58 -12.84
CA THR A 310 15.48 -10.77 -11.70
C THR A 310 13.97 -10.59 -11.76
N ALA A 311 13.45 -10.16 -12.91
CA ALA A 311 12.02 -10.07 -13.18
C ALA A 311 11.33 -11.45 -13.04
N ASN A 312 11.91 -12.50 -13.63
CA ASN A 312 11.38 -13.85 -13.57
C ASN A 312 11.40 -14.44 -12.15
N LEU A 313 12.46 -14.20 -11.36
CA LEU A 313 12.49 -14.55 -9.94
C LEU A 313 11.41 -13.80 -9.14
N MET A 314 11.24 -12.49 -9.38
CA MET A 314 10.23 -11.69 -8.70
C MET A 314 8.81 -12.20 -9.03
N LEU A 315 8.48 -12.40 -10.30
CA LEU A 315 7.19 -12.98 -10.73
C LEU A 315 6.96 -14.38 -10.10
N GLY A 316 8.00 -15.19 -9.97
CA GLY A 316 7.97 -16.46 -9.24
C GLY A 316 7.58 -16.30 -7.77
N VAL A 317 8.25 -15.40 -7.03
CA VAL A 317 7.94 -15.12 -5.61
C VAL A 317 6.53 -14.57 -5.44
N LEU A 318 6.10 -13.64 -6.29
CA LEU A 318 4.71 -13.14 -6.31
C LEU A 318 3.71 -14.27 -6.60
N GLY A 319 4.08 -15.21 -7.48
CA GLY A 319 3.33 -16.44 -7.75
C GLY A 319 3.14 -17.31 -6.51
N SER A 320 4.23 -17.69 -5.84
CA SER A 320 4.18 -18.53 -4.65
C SER A 320 3.41 -17.89 -3.50
N PHE A 321 3.49 -16.57 -3.32
CA PHE A 321 2.70 -15.86 -2.31
C PHE A 321 1.18 -15.92 -2.59
N ALA A 322 0.77 -15.78 -3.85
CA ALA A 322 -0.64 -15.91 -4.24
C ALA A 322 -1.16 -17.35 -4.06
N GLU A 323 -0.32 -18.37 -4.27
CA GLU A 323 -0.69 -19.77 -4.00
C GLU A 323 -0.80 -20.07 -2.50
N PHE A 324 0.13 -19.53 -1.69
CA PHE A 324 0.11 -19.62 -0.24
C PHE A 324 -1.16 -18.99 0.35
N GLU A 325 -1.53 -17.77 -0.07
CA GLU A 325 -2.76 -17.13 0.43
C GLU A 325 -4.01 -17.96 0.05
N ARG A 326 -4.09 -18.43 -1.21
CA ARG A 326 -5.17 -19.34 -1.66
C ARG A 326 -5.24 -20.62 -0.82
N ALA A 327 -4.11 -21.13 -0.30
CA ALA A 327 -4.11 -22.26 0.62
C ALA A 327 -4.72 -21.89 1.99
N ILE A 328 -4.29 -20.78 2.59
CA ILE A 328 -4.82 -20.28 3.87
C ILE A 328 -6.32 -19.97 3.79
N ILE A 329 -6.80 -19.40 2.68
CA ILE A 329 -8.23 -19.14 2.46
C ILE A 329 -9.03 -20.45 2.42
N ARG A 330 -8.56 -21.48 1.69
CA ARG A 330 -9.21 -22.80 1.63
C ARG A 330 -9.19 -23.52 2.98
N GLU A 331 -8.10 -23.41 3.74
CA GLU A 331 -7.98 -23.97 5.09
C GLU A 331 -9.02 -23.37 6.03
N ARG A 332 -9.07 -22.04 6.16
CA ARG A 332 -10.08 -21.31 6.94
C ARG A 332 -11.51 -21.63 6.50
N GLN A 333 -11.74 -21.78 5.19
CA GLN A 333 -13.04 -22.20 4.66
C GLN A 333 -13.40 -23.61 5.10
N ALA A 334 -12.45 -24.56 5.06
CA ALA A 334 -12.66 -25.94 5.51
C ALA A 334 -12.93 -26.02 7.02
N GLU A 335 -12.22 -25.24 7.84
CA GLU A 335 -12.50 -25.09 9.28
C GLU A 335 -13.92 -24.54 9.53
N GLY A 336 -14.30 -23.47 8.83
CA GLY A 336 -15.64 -22.88 8.92
C GLY A 336 -16.74 -23.86 8.51
N ILE A 337 -16.54 -24.62 7.44
CA ILE A 337 -17.43 -25.71 7.01
C ILE A 337 -17.50 -26.80 8.09
N ALA A 338 -16.37 -27.21 8.69
CA ALA A 338 -16.35 -28.23 9.73
C ALA A 338 -17.09 -27.78 11.01
N LEU A 339 -16.93 -26.52 11.42
CA LEU A 339 -17.67 -25.92 12.53
C LEU A 339 -19.17 -25.83 12.24
N ALA A 340 -19.55 -25.33 11.05
CA ALA A 340 -20.96 -25.24 10.66
C ALA A 340 -21.64 -26.62 10.45
N LYS A 341 -20.88 -27.66 10.06
CA LYS A 341 -21.33 -29.06 10.07
C LYS A 341 -21.56 -29.56 11.50
N LYS A 342 -20.61 -29.37 12.41
CA LYS A 342 -20.76 -29.72 13.84
C LYS A 342 -21.94 -28.99 14.50
N ALA A 343 -22.21 -27.75 14.10
CA ALA A 343 -23.33 -26.94 14.56
C ALA A 343 -24.66 -27.20 13.81
N GLY A 344 -24.74 -28.25 12.98
CA GLY A 344 -25.98 -28.65 12.29
C GLY A 344 -26.53 -27.68 11.24
N LYS A 345 -25.79 -26.62 10.87
CA LYS A 345 -26.29 -25.56 9.96
C LYS A 345 -26.47 -26.00 8.51
N TYR A 346 -25.87 -27.13 8.10
CA TYR A 346 -26.04 -27.67 6.75
C TYR A 346 -27.24 -28.60 6.65
N THR A 347 -28.43 -28.03 6.40
CA THR A 347 -29.68 -28.77 6.14
C THR A 347 -29.80 -29.31 4.70
N GLY A 348 -28.79 -29.08 3.86
CA GLY A 348 -28.77 -29.49 2.45
C GLY A 348 -29.51 -28.52 1.52
N ARG A 349 -29.84 -28.97 0.31
CA ARG A 349 -30.73 -28.22 -0.59
C ARG A 349 -32.17 -28.36 -0.07
N PRO A 350 -32.95 -27.27 0.07
CA PRO A 350 -34.34 -27.35 0.54
C PRO A 350 -35.19 -28.28 -0.35
N LYS A 351 -36.20 -28.94 0.26
CA LYS A 351 -37.18 -29.77 -0.48
C LYS A 351 -37.80 -28.94 -1.60
N ALA A 352 -37.89 -29.51 -2.80
CA ALA A 352 -38.44 -28.84 -3.98
C ALA A 352 -39.97 -28.90 -4.07
N LEU A 353 -40.62 -29.69 -3.22
CA LEU A 353 -42.07 -29.73 -3.00
C LEU A 353 -42.36 -29.82 -1.49
N SER A 354 -43.44 -29.21 -1.04
CA SER A 354 -44.02 -29.44 0.29
C SER A 354 -44.76 -30.78 0.34
N GLU A 355 -45.04 -31.29 1.54
CA GLU A 355 -45.76 -32.56 1.71
C GLU A 355 -47.22 -32.46 1.23
N GLU A 356 -47.82 -31.27 1.31
CA GLU A 356 -49.13 -30.96 0.71
C GLU A 356 -49.08 -31.01 -0.83
N GLN A 357 -48.03 -30.47 -1.46
CA GLN A 357 -47.85 -30.52 -2.91
C GLN A 357 -47.61 -31.96 -3.41
N VAL A 358 -46.93 -32.80 -2.61
CA VAL A 358 -46.75 -34.23 -2.92
C VAL A 358 -48.07 -34.99 -2.75
N ALA A 359 -48.86 -34.69 -1.71
CA ALA A 359 -50.20 -35.25 -1.54
C ALA A 359 -51.13 -34.86 -2.68
N ASP A 360 -51.11 -33.59 -3.12
CA ASP A 360 -51.90 -33.13 -4.26
C ASP A 360 -51.47 -33.79 -5.58
N ALA A 361 -50.17 -33.88 -5.84
CA ALA A 361 -49.64 -34.60 -7.00
C ALA A 361 -50.14 -36.06 -7.05
N ARG A 362 -50.09 -36.77 -5.90
CA ARG A 362 -50.61 -38.14 -5.80
C ARG A 362 -52.10 -38.20 -6.09
N ARG A 363 -52.93 -37.29 -5.54
CA ARG A 363 -54.38 -37.22 -5.84
C ARG A 363 -54.64 -37.03 -7.33
N ARG A 364 -53.98 -36.05 -7.96
CA ARG A 364 -54.19 -35.68 -9.37
C ARG A 364 -53.78 -36.80 -10.33
N ILE A 365 -52.70 -37.52 -10.03
CA ILE A 365 -52.25 -38.69 -10.80
C ILE A 365 -53.23 -39.85 -10.65
N THR A 366 -53.75 -40.11 -9.45
CA THR A 366 -54.79 -41.14 -9.23
C THR A 366 -56.11 -40.78 -9.91
N ALA A 367 -56.42 -39.49 -10.05
CA ALA A 367 -57.54 -38.98 -10.86
C ALA A 367 -57.28 -39.03 -12.39
N GLY A 368 -56.14 -39.60 -12.83
CA GLY A 368 -55.82 -39.81 -14.25
C GLY A 368 -55.03 -38.68 -14.92
N GLU A 369 -54.66 -37.60 -14.22
CA GLU A 369 -53.89 -36.52 -14.84
C GLU A 369 -52.46 -36.96 -15.17
N SER A 370 -51.96 -36.60 -16.36
CA SER A 370 -50.63 -37.00 -16.79
C SER A 370 -49.53 -36.43 -15.87
N LYS A 371 -48.56 -37.27 -15.50
CA LYS A 371 -47.41 -36.90 -14.67
C LYS A 371 -46.59 -35.73 -15.25
N THR A 372 -46.64 -35.51 -16.56
CA THR A 372 -46.04 -34.35 -17.24
C THR A 372 -46.81 -33.05 -16.97
N SER A 373 -48.15 -33.09 -16.97
CA SER A 373 -49.00 -31.94 -16.63
C SER A 373 -48.81 -31.55 -15.16
N VAL A 374 -48.91 -32.52 -14.26
CA VAL A 374 -48.73 -32.32 -12.80
C VAL A 374 -47.33 -31.76 -12.48
N ALA A 375 -46.28 -32.26 -13.13
CA ALA A 375 -44.92 -31.72 -12.96
C ALA A 375 -44.81 -30.24 -13.41
N LYS A 376 -45.40 -29.91 -14.57
CA LYS A 376 -45.42 -28.53 -15.10
C LYS A 376 -46.25 -27.59 -14.20
N ALA A 377 -47.39 -28.04 -13.71
CA ALA A 377 -48.27 -27.27 -12.81
C ALA A 377 -47.62 -26.99 -11.44
N LEU A 378 -46.74 -27.88 -10.97
CA LEU A 378 -45.97 -27.72 -9.73
C LEU A 378 -44.59 -27.07 -9.95
N GLY A 379 -44.27 -26.60 -11.16
CA GLY A 379 -43.01 -25.92 -11.48
C GLY A 379 -41.75 -26.79 -11.38
N VAL A 380 -41.88 -28.13 -11.32
CA VAL A 380 -40.74 -29.05 -11.12
C VAL A 380 -40.46 -29.90 -12.35
N GLY A 381 -39.18 -30.19 -12.58
CA GLY A 381 -38.78 -31.16 -13.61
C GLY A 381 -39.34 -32.55 -13.31
N ARG A 382 -39.74 -33.31 -14.35
CA ARG A 382 -40.36 -34.64 -14.22
C ARG A 382 -39.58 -35.58 -13.28
N SER A 383 -38.26 -35.63 -13.40
CA SER A 383 -37.37 -36.44 -12.55
C SER A 383 -37.39 -36.05 -11.07
N THR A 384 -37.71 -34.80 -10.73
CA THR A 384 -37.96 -34.37 -9.35
C THR A 384 -39.32 -34.85 -8.87
N LEU A 385 -40.38 -34.74 -9.69
CA LEU A 385 -41.70 -35.27 -9.31
C LEU A 385 -41.66 -36.78 -9.07
N TYR A 386 -41.07 -37.55 -9.98
CA TYR A 386 -40.90 -39.01 -9.86
C TYR A 386 -40.08 -39.48 -8.65
N ARG A 387 -39.38 -38.57 -7.96
CA ARG A 387 -38.61 -38.83 -6.72
C ARG A 387 -39.42 -38.53 -5.44
N TYR A 388 -40.58 -37.89 -5.57
CA TYR A 388 -41.50 -37.62 -4.45
C TYR A 388 -42.76 -38.50 -4.46
N LEU A 389 -43.09 -39.13 -5.59
CA LEU A 389 -44.27 -39.98 -5.77
C LEU A 389 -44.09 -41.37 -5.15
#